data_AF-A0A351UKT7-F1
#
_entry.id   AF-A0A351UKT7-F1
#
_cell.length_a   1.000
_cell.length_b   1.000
_cell.length_c   1.000
_cell.angle_alpha   90.00
_cell.angle_beta   90.00
_cell.angle_gamma   90.00
#
_symmetry.space_group_name_H-M   'P 1'
#
loop_
_entity.id
_entity.type
_entity.pdbx_description
1 polymer ?
#
loop_
_entity_poly.entity_id
_entity_poly.type
_entity_poly.pdbx_seq_one_letter_code
_entity_poly.pdbx_strand_id
1 'polypeptide(L)'
;MKKTSIVTIVCVFLLLTGCGLFKQKAAGYYLDKARAAAQKQNLTPAEADAAFAQIEKSCSYAPGSAQAVTVLEDLAEAAVKSGYAKAQELELNALKKMIAADAHFWPAREALINFLAARGDVSGLADEAINAERIASGAGKGEPGVRYCALLAQLAATASAAPWIASEASLNVNKSPSAFFEKAGIYSSAVAKSSDLRKELEKLAATDPTLKQAAPAELVSAAEVAAADALKDPDEIDRAQEFNERVEAEPAFKRAVDMTVQGNTALVAKDYTKARAFYQGALAQYPGLMDARRQLAEVDFQEGVRLAAVGESKKEANLLLGRAYAGVNSVIKDSVITPNYIPFLKRDKFLGETYALKAATLSAMRAVEGPKLKKPTLARLEKEFKASLDEALKLSPEGRLARELLERYTKEGF
;
A
#
# COMPACT_ATOMS: atom_id res chain seq x y z
N MET A 1 34.26 16.34 -58.37
CA MET A 1 33.27 17.00 -57.50
C MET A 1 33.60 18.49 -57.41
N LYS A 2 32.65 19.38 -57.71
CA LYS A 2 32.89 20.83 -57.76
C LYS A 2 33.18 21.35 -56.34
N LYS A 3 34.21 22.18 -56.18
CA LYS A 3 34.62 22.80 -54.89
C LYS A 3 33.47 23.50 -54.15
N THR A 4 32.44 23.95 -54.88
CA THR A 4 31.21 24.53 -54.34
C THR A 4 30.35 23.54 -53.55
N SER A 5 30.30 22.26 -53.92
CA SER A 5 29.50 21.25 -53.19
C SER A 5 30.08 20.89 -51.81
N ILE A 6 31.40 20.99 -51.64
CA ILE A 6 32.06 20.71 -50.34
C ILE A 6 31.83 21.86 -49.36
N VAL A 7 31.86 23.11 -49.84
CA VAL A 7 31.59 24.30 -49.01
C VAL A 7 30.14 24.33 -48.54
N THR A 8 29.17 23.95 -49.39
CA THR A 8 27.76 23.88 -48.98
C THR A 8 27.51 22.78 -47.94
N ILE A 9 28.14 21.61 -48.07
CA ILE A 9 28.02 20.52 -47.09
C ILE A 9 28.65 20.92 -45.75
N VAL A 10 29.82 21.58 -45.76
CA VAL A 10 30.48 22.08 -44.54
C VAL A 10 29.68 23.21 -43.87
N CYS A 11 29.08 24.13 -44.64
CA CYS A 11 28.20 25.16 -44.09
C CYS A 11 26.89 24.58 -43.53
N VAL A 12 26.30 23.58 -44.18
CA VAL A 12 25.09 22.90 -43.66
C VAL A 12 25.43 22.09 -42.40
N PHE A 13 26.58 21.42 -42.34
CA PHE A 13 27.04 20.76 -41.11
C PHE A 13 27.31 21.77 -39.98
N LEU A 14 27.97 22.91 -40.27
CA LEU A 14 28.23 23.95 -39.27
C LEU A 14 26.94 24.62 -38.77
N LEU A 15 25.97 24.86 -39.66
CA LEU A 15 24.65 25.41 -39.30
C LEU A 15 23.80 24.43 -38.49
N LEU A 16 23.88 23.12 -38.78
CA LEU A 16 23.21 22.08 -38.01
C LEU A 16 23.88 21.83 -36.64
N THR A 17 25.22 21.92 -36.55
CA THR A 17 25.94 21.80 -35.26
C THR A 17 25.81 23.04 -34.38
N GLY A 18 25.68 24.23 -34.98
CA GLY A 18 25.52 25.50 -34.25
C GLY A 18 24.19 25.60 -33.50
N CYS A 19 23.11 25.04 -34.06
CA CYS A 19 21.81 24.98 -33.39
C CYS A 19 21.83 24.08 -32.14
N GLY A 20 22.62 22.99 -32.14
CA GLY A 20 22.73 22.08 -31.00
C GLY A 20 23.37 22.73 -29.78
N LEU A 21 24.52 23.39 -29.96
CA LEU A 21 25.25 24.05 -28.88
C LEU A 21 24.48 25.22 -28.27
N PHE A 22 23.75 25.99 -29.09
CA PHE A 22 22.91 27.08 -28.60
C PHE A 22 21.74 26.56 -27.75
N LYS A 23 21.04 25.52 -28.22
CA LYS A 23 19.96 24.88 -27.45
C LYS A 23 20.48 24.28 -26.13
N GLN A 24 21.64 23.63 -26.14
CA GLN A 24 22.26 23.11 -24.91
C GLN A 24 22.62 24.22 -23.91
N LYS A 25 23.21 25.33 -24.36
CA LYS A 25 23.49 26.48 -23.48
C LYS A 25 22.22 27.12 -22.94
N ALA A 26 21.18 27.25 -23.76
CA ALA A 26 19.88 27.76 -23.32
C ALA A 26 19.24 26.82 -22.28
N ALA A 27 19.25 25.51 -22.54
CA ALA A 27 18.75 24.50 -21.61
C ALA A 27 19.48 24.57 -20.26
N GLY A 28 20.81 24.63 -20.27
CA GLY A 28 21.64 24.79 -19.08
C GLY A 28 21.35 26.07 -18.31
N TYR A 29 21.26 27.21 -19.00
CA TYR A 29 20.94 28.50 -18.38
C TYR A 29 19.62 28.49 -17.60
N TYR A 30 18.57 27.90 -18.18
CA TYR A 30 17.28 27.79 -17.51
C TYR A 30 17.31 26.76 -16.37
N LEU A 31 18.04 25.65 -16.56
CA LEU A 31 18.20 24.62 -15.54
C LEU A 31 18.95 25.13 -14.31
N ASP A 32 20.01 25.92 -14.50
CA ASP A 32 20.79 26.50 -13.40
C ASP A 32 19.98 27.50 -12.58
N LYS A 33 19.05 28.24 -13.21
CA LYS A 33 18.10 29.09 -12.48
C LYS A 33 17.15 28.29 -11.61
N ALA A 34 16.63 27.18 -12.13
CA ALA A 34 15.77 26.29 -11.35
C ALA A 34 16.55 25.65 -10.19
N ARG A 35 17.79 25.22 -10.43
CA ARG A 35 18.67 24.67 -9.40
C ARG A 35 18.98 25.69 -8.30
N ALA A 36 19.27 26.93 -8.68
CA ALA A 36 19.49 28.00 -7.71
C ALA A 36 18.25 28.26 -6.84
N ALA A 37 17.05 28.09 -7.39
CA ALA A 37 15.83 28.14 -6.62
C ALA A 37 15.70 26.93 -5.67
N ALA A 38 15.94 25.70 -6.14
CA ALA A 38 15.88 24.49 -5.32
C ALA A 38 16.80 24.54 -4.08
N GLN A 39 17.91 25.28 -4.15
CA GLN A 39 18.87 25.43 -3.04
C GLN A 39 18.46 26.49 -2.00
N LYS A 40 17.41 27.27 -2.22
CA LYS A 40 16.95 28.28 -1.25
C LYS A 40 16.23 27.61 -0.08
N GLN A 41 16.50 28.09 1.14
CA GLN A 41 15.84 27.61 2.35
C GLN A 41 14.36 28.00 2.44
N ASN A 42 13.98 29.15 1.89
CA ASN A 42 12.60 29.66 1.89
C ASN A 42 12.23 30.11 0.49
N LEU A 43 11.49 29.26 -0.24
CA LEU A 43 10.97 29.60 -1.56
C LEU A 43 9.61 30.29 -1.43
N THR A 44 9.47 31.50 -1.95
CA THR A 44 8.14 32.11 -2.09
C THR A 44 7.34 31.40 -3.19
N PRO A 45 5.99 31.41 -3.15
CA PRO A 45 5.17 30.82 -4.20
C PRO A 45 5.49 31.33 -5.61
N ALA A 46 5.74 32.62 -5.77
CA ALA A 46 6.08 33.23 -7.06
C ALA A 46 7.44 32.77 -7.58
N GLU A 47 8.42 32.60 -6.69
CA GLU A 47 9.73 32.04 -7.06
C GLU A 47 9.64 30.57 -7.43
N ALA A 48 8.79 29.80 -6.73
CA ALA A 48 8.51 28.41 -7.07
C ALA A 48 7.93 28.29 -8.48
N ASP A 49 6.85 29.02 -8.77
CA ASP A 49 6.22 29.04 -10.10
C ASP A 49 7.22 29.44 -11.20
N ALA A 50 8.01 30.48 -10.95
CA ALA A 50 9.03 30.92 -11.89
C ALA A 50 10.11 29.85 -12.13
N ALA A 51 10.49 29.10 -11.10
CA ALA A 51 11.49 28.03 -11.17
C ALA A 51 10.96 26.80 -11.93
N PHE A 52 9.72 26.36 -11.66
CA PHE A 52 9.08 25.29 -12.43
C PHE A 52 8.94 25.68 -13.91
N ALA A 53 8.59 26.94 -14.20
CA ALA A 53 8.57 27.45 -15.57
C ALA A 53 9.97 27.47 -16.23
N GLN A 54 11.06 27.61 -15.47
CA GLN A 54 12.40 27.46 -16.03
C GLN A 54 12.72 26.00 -16.38
N ILE A 55 12.26 25.03 -15.58
CA ILE A 55 12.38 23.60 -15.93
C ILE A 55 11.68 23.32 -17.27
N GLU A 56 10.44 23.78 -17.43
CA GLU A 56 9.70 23.60 -18.68
C GLU A 56 10.44 24.21 -19.88
N LYS A 57 10.99 25.43 -19.72
CA LYS A 57 11.82 26.07 -20.75
C LYS A 57 13.06 25.24 -21.06
N SER A 58 13.78 24.77 -20.04
CA SER A 58 14.95 23.92 -20.22
C SER A 58 14.61 22.67 -21.04
N CYS A 59 13.53 21.98 -20.70
CA CYS A 59 13.06 20.78 -21.39
C CYS A 59 12.65 21.06 -22.84
N SER A 60 12.09 22.22 -23.15
CA SER A 60 11.77 22.57 -24.55
C SER A 60 13.02 22.73 -25.43
N TYR A 61 14.17 23.07 -24.85
CA TYR A 61 15.46 23.12 -25.55
C TYR A 61 16.21 21.78 -25.54
N ALA A 62 16.05 20.98 -24.48
CA ALA A 62 16.69 19.67 -24.30
C ALA A 62 15.73 18.65 -23.63
N PRO A 63 14.81 18.02 -24.39
CA PRO A 63 13.72 17.22 -23.84
C PRO A 63 14.15 15.91 -23.17
N GLY A 64 15.33 15.38 -23.51
CA GLY A 64 15.88 14.16 -22.91
C GLY A 64 16.90 14.41 -21.79
N SER A 65 16.89 15.59 -21.15
CA SER A 65 17.87 15.93 -20.12
C SER A 65 17.56 15.24 -18.79
N ALA A 66 18.27 14.15 -18.47
CA ALA A 66 18.14 13.48 -17.16
C ALA A 66 18.39 14.45 -15.98
N GLN A 67 19.32 15.39 -16.16
CA GLN A 67 19.60 16.42 -15.15
C GLN A 67 18.40 17.36 -14.89
N ALA A 68 17.51 17.53 -15.88
CA ALA A 68 16.28 18.30 -15.67
C ALA A 68 15.29 17.59 -14.75
N VAL A 69 15.28 16.25 -14.76
CA VAL A 69 14.46 15.43 -13.85
C VAL A 69 14.99 15.59 -12.42
N THR A 70 16.30 15.42 -12.20
CA THR A 70 16.88 15.58 -10.86
C THR A 70 16.62 16.97 -10.25
N VAL A 71 16.81 18.04 -11.03
CA VAL A 71 16.55 19.39 -10.53
C VAL A 71 15.06 19.64 -10.32
N LEU A 72 14.17 18.97 -11.07
CA LEU A 72 12.73 19.05 -10.85
C LEU A 72 12.34 18.43 -9.50
N GLU A 73 12.88 17.25 -9.17
CA GLU A 73 12.66 16.58 -7.89
C GLU A 73 13.19 17.42 -6.71
N ASP A 74 14.43 17.91 -6.81
CA ASP A 74 15.03 18.80 -5.81
C ASP A 74 14.18 20.06 -5.58
N LEU A 75 13.69 20.66 -6.67
CA LEU A 75 12.84 21.85 -6.62
C LEU A 75 11.50 21.55 -5.97
N ALA A 76 10.88 20.43 -6.32
CA ALA A 76 9.61 20.02 -5.75
C ALA A 76 9.75 19.77 -4.24
N GLU A 77 10.80 19.07 -3.81
CA GLU A 77 11.08 18.84 -2.39
C GLU A 77 11.29 20.16 -1.63
N ALA A 78 12.12 21.06 -2.16
CA ALA A 78 12.37 22.37 -1.54
C ALA A 78 11.10 23.23 -1.45
N ALA A 79 10.28 23.21 -2.50
CA ALA A 79 9.02 23.94 -2.53
C ALA A 79 8.00 23.37 -1.54
N VAL A 80 7.88 22.04 -1.42
CA VAL A 80 7.03 21.38 -0.41
C VAL A 80 7.50 21.74 1.01
N LYS A 81 8.81 21.68 1.30
CA LYS A 81 9.38 22.07 2.60
C LYS A 81 9.10 23.53 2.95
N SER A 82 9.01 24.40 1.94
CA SER A 82 8.63 25.81 2.09
C SER A 82 7.11 26.04 2.20
N GLY A 83 6.29 24.98 2.19
CA GLY A 83 4.83 25.05 2.30
C GLY A 83 4.11 25.36 0.97
N TYR A 84 4.76 25.20 -0.18
CA TYR A 84 4.14 25.48 -1.47
C TYR A 84 3.21 24.35 -1.93
N ALA A 85 1.90 24.57 -1.77
CA ALA A 85 0.88 23.54 -1.98
C ALA A 85 0.80 22.97 -3.42
N LYS A 86 1.22 23.72 -4.45
CA LYS A 86 1.14 23.29 -5.86
C LYS A 86 2.37 22.53 -6.35
N ALA A 87 3.42 22.42 -5.55
CA ALA A 87 4.71 21.83 -5.98
C ALA A 87 4.54 20.45 -6.61
N GLN A 88 3.79 19.56 -5.94
CA GLN A 88 3.54 18.19 -6.39
C GLN A 88 2.72 18.13 -7.69
N GLU A 89 1.76 19.05 -7.89
CA GLU A 89 0.99 19.12 -9.13
C GLU A 89 1.87 19.55 -10.31
N LEU A 90 2.75 20.54 -10.09
CA LEU A 90 3.68 21.02 -11.11
C LEU A 90 4.72 19.98 -11.47
N GLU A 91 5.25 19.24 -10.49
CA GLU A 91 6.15 18.10 -10.71
C GLU A 91 5.49 17.02 -11.56
N LEU A 92 4.30 16.55 -11.17
CA LEU A 92 3.54 15.54 -11.90
C LEU A 92 3.29 15.97 -13.36
N ASN A 93 2.87 17.22 -13.57
CA ASN A 93 2.60 17.76 -14.89
C ASN A 93 3.87 17.87 -15.74
N ALA A 94 5.00 18.29 -15.14
CA ALA A 94 6.27 18.38 -15.84
C ALA A 94 6.77 16.99 -16.29
N LEU A 95 6.71 15.98 -15.41
CA LEU A 95 7.09 14.60 -15.73
C LEU A 95 6.22 14.03 -16.85
N LYS A 96 4.89 14.22 -16.79
CA LYS A 96 3.97 13.80 -17.87
C LYS A 96 4.28 14.49 -19.20
N LYS A 97 4.60 15.79 -19.18
CA LYS A 97 5.01 16.53 -20.40
C LYS A 97 6.33 16.00 -20.97
N MET A 98 7.31 15.69 -20.13
CA MET A 98 8.58 15.10 -20.54
C MET A 98 8.36 13.75 -21.24
N ILE A 99 7.54 12.87 -20.66
CA ILE A 99 7.19 11.56 -21.24
C ILE A 99 6.37 11.70 -22.53
N ALA A 100 5.49 12.69 -22.61
CA ALA A 100 4.73 12.96 -23.84
C ALA A 100 5.63 13.46 -24.98
N ALA A 101 6.73 14.15 -24.67
CA ALA A 101 7.70 14.59 -25.66
C ALA A 101 8.59 13.44 -26.15
N ASP A 102 8.93 12.50 -25.28
CA ASP A 102 9.64 11.26 -25.63
C ASP A 102 9.18 10.10 -24.74
N ALA A 103 8.48 9.14 -25.34
CA ALA A 103 7.95 7.97 -24.65
C ALA A 103 9.05 7.05 -24.10
N HIS A 104 10.29 7.16 -24.59
CA HIS A 104 11.45 6.38 -24.12
C HIS A 104 12.32 7.16 -23.14
N PHE A 105 11.85 8.31 -22.64
CA PHE A 105 12.61 9.08 -21.66
C PHE A 105 12.52 8.44 -20.26
N TRP A 106 13.33 7.39 -20.08
CA TRP A 106 13.32 6.52 -18.91
C TRP A 106 13.54 7.23 -17.58
N PRO A 107 14.44 8.22 -17.43
CA PRO A 107 14.58 8.98 -16.20
C PRO A 107 13.28 9.66 -15.75
N ALA A 108 12.53 10.28 -16.68
CA ALA A 108 11.26 10.91 -16.33
C ALA A 108 10.18 9.89 -15.96
N ARG A 109 10.21 8.70 -16.58
CA ARG A 109 9.26 7.61 -16.27
C ARG A 109 9.55 7.00 -14.90
N GLU A 110 10.82 6.79 -14.57
CA GLU A 110 11.27 6.31 -13.27
C GLU A 110 10.87 7.29 -12.15
N ALA A 111 11.18 8.57 -12.30
CA ALA A 111 10.77 9.62 -11.37
C ALA A 111 9.23 9.69 -11.21
N LEU A 112 8.48 9.56 -12.32
CA LEU A 112 7.01 9.52 -12.26
C LEU A 112 6.50 8.33 -11.45
N ILE A 113 7.05 7.13 -11.66
CA ILE A 113 6.65 5.94 -10.92
C ILE A 113 6.93 6.13 -9.43
N ASN A 114 8.11 6.63 -9.05
CA ASN A 114 8.46 6.90 -7.66
C ASN A 114 7.53 7.96 -7.04
N PHE A 115 7.23 9.03 -7.76
CA PHE A 115 6.32 10.07 -7.32
C PHE A 115 4.91 9.51 -7.04
N LEU A 116 4.38 8.68 -7.95
CA LEU A 116 3.07 8.04 -7.79
C LEU A 116 3.07 7.03 -6.63
N ALA A 117 4.14 6.25 -6.50
CA ALA A 117 4.33 5.29 -5.42
C ALA A 117 4.42 5.98 -4.06
N ALA A 118 5.15 7.08 -3.93
CA ALA A 118 5.26 7.83 -2.67
C ALA A 118 3.90 8.39 -2.20
N ARG A 119 2.98 8.64 -3.14
CA ARG A 119 1.63 9.14 -2.87
C ARG A 119 0.57 8.06 -2.72
N GLY A 120 0.90 6.81 -3.03
CA GLY A 120 -0.08 5.73 -3.13
C GLY A 120 -1.11 5.93 -4.23
N ASP A 121 -0.75 6.59 -5.34
CA ASP A 121 -1.65 6.75 -6.50
C ASP A 121 -1.69 5.46 -7.32
N VAL A 122 -2.47 4.49 -6.85
CA VAL A 122 -2.64 3.17 -7.48
C VAL A 122 -3.16 3.29 -8.92
N SER A 123 -4.04 4.26 -9.20
CA SER A 123 -4.57 4.47 -10.56
C SER A 123 -3.49 4.96 -11.50
N GLY A 124 -2.70 5.96 -11.08
CA GLY A 124 -1.59 6.46 -11.88
C GLY A 124 -0.52 5.39 -12.13
N LEU A 125 -0.21 4.55 -11.12
CA LEU A 125 0.71 3.41 -11.29
C LEU A 125 0.16 2.38 -12.29
N ALA A 126 -1.13 2.09 -12.26
CA ALA A 126 -1.76 1.19 -13.22
C ALA A 126 -1.69 1.76 -14.65
N ASP A 127 -1.95 3.05 -14.83
CA ASP A 127 -1.83 3.72 -16.14
C ASP A 127 -0.38 3.65 -16.67
N GLU A 128 0.62 3.88 -15.81
CA GLU A 128 2.03 3.76 -16.20
C GLU A 128 2.44 2.32 -16.53
N ALA A 129 1.94 1.33 -15.78
CA ALA A 129 2.17 -0.09 -16.10
C ALA A 129 1.58 -0.46 -17.47
N ILE A 130 0.36 -0.02 -17.80
CA ILE A 130 -0.29 -0.25 -19.11
C ILE A 130 0.48 0.46 -20.22
N ASN A 131 0.92 1.71 -20.00
CA ASN A 131 1.70 2.44 -20.99
C ASN A 131 3.04 1.75 -21.27
N ALA A 132 3.73 1.28 -20.23
CA ALA A 132 4.97 0.53 -20.35
C ALA A 132 4.76 -0.81 -21.08
N GLU A 133 3.68 -1.53 -20.78
CA GLU A 133 3.31 -2.77 -21.50
C GLU A 133 3.07 -2.51 -22.99
N ARG A 134 2.41 -1.41 -23.34
CA ARG A 134 2.18 -1.03 -24.74
C ARG A 134 3.48 -0.74 -25.48
N ILE A 135 4.47 -0.14 -24.80
CA ILE A 135 5.82 0.07 -25.37
C ILE A 135 6.53 -1.27 -25.55
N ALA A 136 6.44 -2.17 -24.57
CA ALA A 136 7.06 -3.49 -24.63
C ALA A 136 6.45 -4.41 -25.73
N SER A 137 5.15 -4.23 -26.04
CA SER A 137 4.37 -5.08 -26.96
C SER A 137 4.06 -4.46 -28.33
N GLY A 138 4.46 -3.20 -28.58
CA GLY A 138 4.18 -2.45 -29.80
C GLY A 138 4.73 -3.07 -31.10
N ALA A 139 4.17 -2.63 -32.25
CA ALA A 139 4.36 -3.25 -33.56
C ALA A 139 5.84 -3.32 -34.01
N GLY A 140 6.32 -4.55 -34.23
CA GLY A 140 7.66 -4.86 -34.72
C GLY A 140 8.70 -4.89 -33.60
N LYS A 141 8.79 -6.01 -32.86
CA LYS A 141 9.80 -6.35 -31.82
C LYS A 141 10.76 -5.19 -31.55
N GLY A 142 10.34 -4.25 -30.69
CA GLY A 142 11.11 -3.05 -30.39
C GLY A 142 12.55 -3.41 -30.03
N GLU A 143 13.47 -2.47 -30.26
CA GLU A 143 14.89 -2.65 -29.93
C GLU A 143 15.03 -3.34 -28.57
N PRO A 144 15.82 -4.43 -28.45
CA PRO A 144 15.87 -5.24 -27.24
C PRO A 144 16.07 -4.43 -25.95
N GLY A 145 16.88 -3.35 -26.02
CA GLY A 145 17.07 -2.41 -24.92
C GLY A 145 15.81 -1.61 -24.56
N VAL A 146 15.07 -1.11 -25.55
CA VAL A 146 13.80 -0.40 -25.34
C VAL A 146 12.77 -1.33 -24.69
N ARG A 147 12.65 -2.56 -25.17
CA ARG A 147 11.75 -3.55 -24.56
C ARG A 147 12.16 -3.86 -23.13
N TYR A 148 13.46 -4.05 -22.87
CA TYR A 148 13.97 -4.33 -21.53
C TYR A 148 13.65 -3.18 -20.56
N CYS A 149 13.89 -1.92 -20.95
CA CYS A 149 13.53 -0.76 -20.15
C CYS A 149 12.02 -0.61 -19.93
N ALA A 150 11.20 -0.90 -20.95
CA ALA A 150 9.75 -0.90 -20.81
C ALA A 150 9.27 -1.95 -19.80
N LEU A 151 9.83 -3.16 -19.83
CA LEU A 151 9.51 -4.20 -18.85
C LEU A 151 9.97 -3.83 -17.44
N LEU A 152 11.12 -3.16 -17.28
CA LEU A 152 11.56 -2.62 -15.98
C LEU A 152 10.56 -1.59 -15.45
N ALA A 153 10.13 -0.65 -16.29
CA ALA A 153 9.14 0.36 -15.90
C ALA A 153 7.79 -0.28 -15.54
N GLN A 154 7.34 -1.27 -16.32
CA GLN A 154 6.12 -2.02 -16.02
C GLN A 154 6.24 -2.74 -14.67
N LEU A 155 7.37 -3.39 -14.41
CA LEU A 155 7.62 -4.08 -13.13
C LEU A 155 7.64 -3.08 -11.97
N ALA A 156 8.37 -1.98 -12.10
CA ALA A 156 8.47 -0.95 -11.07
C ALA A 156 7.08 -0.37 -10.71
N ALA A 157 6.27 -0.04 -11.72
CA ALA A 157 4.93 0.49 -11.52
C ALA A 157 3.98 -0.54 -10.88
N THR A 158 3.94 -1.76 -11.44
CA THR A 158 3.06 -2.84 -10.95
C THR A 158 3.41 -3.25 -9.52
N ALA A 159 4.69 -3.44 -9.23
CA ALA A 159 5.16 -3.89 -7.92
C ALA A 159 5.01 -2.78 -6.86
N SER A 160 5.25 -1.52 -7.22
CA SER A 160 5.04 -0.38 -6.33
C SER A 160 3.58 -0.19 -5.91
N ALA A 161 2.62 -0.62 -6.75
CA ALA A 161 1.20 -0.53 -6.41
C ALA A 161 0.78 -1.58 -5.37
N ALA A 162 1.44 -2.75 -5.33
CA ALA A 162 1.04 -3.89 -4.50
C ALA A 162 0.87 -3.55 -2.99
N PRO A 163 1.81 -2.89 -2.30
CA PRO A 163 1.64 -2.57 -0.87
C PRO A 163 0.49 -1.58 -0.60
N TRP A 164 0.22 -0.66 -1.53
CA TRP A 164 -0.91 0.26 -1.44
C TRP A 164 -2.24 -0.45 -1.64
N ILE A 165 -2.33 -1.34 -2.63
CA ILE A 165 -3.52 -2.16 -2.88
C ILE A 165 -3.84 -3.04 -1.66
N ALA A 166 -2.82 -3.67 -1.06
CA ALA A 166 -2.98 -4.47 0.16
C ALA A 166 -3.49 -3.61 1.33
N SER A 167 -2.96 -2.39 1.49
CA SER A 167 -3.41 -1.45 2.53
C SER A 167 -4.86 -1.00 2.31
N GLU A 168 -5.24 -0.67 1.07
CA GLU A 168 -6.62 -0.34 0.70
C GLU A 168 -7.57 -1.51 0.94
N ALA A 169 -7.17 -2.74 0.58
CA ALA A 169 -7.95 -3.95 0.83
C ALA A 169 -8.19 -4.14 2.34
N SER A 170 -7.12 -4.04 3.16
CA SER A 170 -7.20 -4.14 4.62
C SER A 170 -8.17 -3.11 5.24
N LEU A 171 -8.18 -1.87 4.71
CA LEU A 171 -9.13 -0.84 5.14
C LEU A 171 -10.57 -1.15 4.72
N ASN A 172 -10.76 -1.74 3.54
CA ASN A 172 -12.08 -2.05 2.98
C ASN A 172 -12.78 -3.23 3.68
N VAL A 173 -12.05 -4.08 4.40
CA VAL A 173 -12.61 -5.12 5.29
C VAL A 173 -13.62 -4.53 6.30
N ASN A 174 -13.50 -3.24 6.64
CA ASN A 174 -14.39 -2.56 7.58
C ASN A 174 -15.33 -1.53 6.92
N LYS A 175 -15.41 -1.49 5.58
CA LYS A 175 -16.14 -0.43 4.86
C LYS A 175 -17.05 -0.95 3.76
N SER A 176 -16.50 -1.72 2.83
CA SER A 176 -17.17 -2.06 1.57
C SER A 176 -16.78 -3.46 1.11
N PRO A 177 -17.73 -4.41 1.07
CA PRO A 177 -17.45 -5.76 0.58
C PRO A 177 -16.97 -5.76 -0.87
N SER A 178 -17.62 -4.99 -1.75
CA SER A 178 -17.28 -4.93 -3.16
C SER A 178 -15.85 -4.43 -3.38
N ALA A 179 -15.48 -3.33 -2.72
CA ALA A 179 -14.13 -2.79 -2.81
C ALA A 179 -13.09 -3.74 -2.18
N PHE A 180 -13.45 -4.48 -1.13
CA PHE A 180 -12.56 -5.49 -0.56
C PHE A 180 -12.24 -6.62 -1.55
N PHE A 181 -13.27 -7.24 -2.15
CA PHE A 181 -13.07 -8.29 -3.15
C PHE A 181 -12.30 -7.79 -4.38
N GLU A 182 -12.65 -6.60 -4.87
CA GLU A 182 -11.96 -5.98 -6.00
C GLU A 182 -10.46 -5.82 -5.70
N LYS A 183 -10.11 -5.23 -4.55
CA LYS A 183 -8.72 -4.97 -4.19
C LYS A 183 -7.93 -6.26 -3.90
N ALA A 184 -8.57 -7.27 -3.30
CA ALA A 184 -7.95 -8.58 -3.12
C ALA A 184 -7.59 -9.26 -4.46
N GLY A 185 -8.47 -9.16 -5.46
CA GLY A 185 -8.23 -9.65 -6.81
C GLY A 185 -7.14 -8.87 -7.55
N ILE A 186 -7.17 -7.52 -7.47
CA ILE A 186 -6.15 -6.65 -8.05
C ILE A 186 -4.78 -6.93 -7.42
N TYR A 187 -4.70 -7.12 -6.10
CA TYR A 187 -3.46 -7.45 -5.41
C TYR A 187 -2.85 -8.76 -5.95
N SER A 188 -3.64 -9.83 -6.01
CA SER A 188 -3.17 -11.14 -6.50
C SER A 188 -2.69 -11.07 -7.95
N SER A 189 -3.42 -10.31 -8.79
CA SER A 189 -3.02 -10.07 -10.18
C SER A 189 -1.70 -9.29 -10.28
N ALA A 190 -1.51 -8.26 -9.45
CA ALA A 190 -0.31 -7.42 -9.44
C ALA A 190 0.93 -8.20 -8.98
N VAL A 191 0.84 -9.02 -7.93
CA VAL A 191 1.98 -9.82 -7.44
C VAL A 191 2.34 -10.93 -8.44
N ALA A 192 1.34 -11.60 -9.04
CA ALA A 192 1.58 -12.60 -10.09
C ALA A 192 2.27 -11.97 -11.31
N LYS A 193 1.74 -10.85 -11.81
CA LYS A 193 2.34 -10.10 -12.93
C LYS A 193 3.75 -9.62 -12.60
N SER A 194 4.01 -9.16 -11.38
CA SER A 194 5.35 -8.75 -10.94
C SER A 194 6.33 -9.92 -10.94
N SER A 195 5.90 -11.10 -10.48
CA SER A 195 6.70 -12.33 -10.53
C SER A 195 7.04 -12.73 -11.97
N ASP A 196 6.07 -12.66 -12.88
CA ASP A 196 6.26 -13.01 -14.29
C ASP A 196 7.18 -12.02 -15.01
N LEU A 197 6.98 -10.71 -14.81
CA LEU A 197 7.84 -9.66 -15.38
C LEU A 197 9.29 -9.81 -14.89
N ARG A 198 9.48 -10.10 -13.60
CA ARG A 198 10.81 -10.35 -13.03
C ARG A 198 11.50 -11.54 -13.71
N LYS A 199 10.81 -12.67 -13.85
CA LYS A 199 11.34 -13.85 -14.56
C LYS A 199 11.67 -13.55 -16.02
N GLU A 200 10.83 -12.77 -16.70
CA GLU A 200 11.07 -12.36 -18.09
C GLU A 200 12.32 -11.48 -18.22
N LEU A 201 12.48 -10.49 -17.34
CA LEU A 201 13.67 -9.64 -17.27
C LEU A 201 14.95 -10.45 -16.99
N GLU A 202 14.90 -11.36 -16.01
CA GLU A 202 16.02 -12.26 -15.70
C GLU A 202 16.40 -13.13 -16.90
N LYS A 203 15.40 -13.66 -17.63
CA LYS A 203 15.62 -14.43 -18.86
C LYS A 203 16.25 -13.60 -19.98
N LEU A 204 15.79 -12.36 -20.17
CA LEU A 204 16.36 -11.45 -21.18
C LEU A 204 17.81 -11.09 -20.84
N ALA A 205 18.09 -10.74 -19.58
CA ALA A 205 19.44 -10.41 -19.12
C ALA A 205 20.40 -11.62 -19.15
N ALA A 206 19.89 -12.85 -18.94
CA ALA A 206 20.69 -14.06 -19.10
C ALA A 206 21.02 -14.36 -20.57
N THR A 207 20.13 -13.99 -21.49
CA THR A 207 20.35 -14.16 -22.94
C THR A 207 21.30 -13.10 -23.50
N ASP A 208 21.16 -11.86 -23.04
CA ASP A 208 22.03 -10.74 -23.39
C ASP A 208 22.29 -9.85 -22.15
N PRO A 209 23.44 -10.04 -21.47
CA PRO A 209 23.80 -9.26 -20.29
C PRO A 209 23.98 -7.76 -20.57
N THR A 210 24.20 -7.35 -21.82
CA THR A 210 24.40 -5.95 -22.17
C THR A 210 23.12 -5.12 -22.00
N LEU A 211 21.95 -5.77 -22.06
CA LEU A 211 20.65 -5.11 -21.84
C LEU A 211 20.54 -4.49 -20.46
N LYS A 212 20.93 -5.24 -19.41
CA LYS A 212 20.92 -4.74 -18.04
C LYS A 212 21.97 -3.65 -17.82
N GLN A 213 23.13 -3.75 -18.49
CA GLN A 213 24.21 -2.77 -18.39
C GLN A 213 23.89 -1.45 -19.10
N ALA A 214 23.11 -1.50 -20.19
CA ALA A 214 22.72 -0.34 -20.96
C ALA A 214 21.46 0.35 -20.41
N ALA A 215 20.66 -0.33 -19.59
CA ALA A 215 19.50 0.24 -18.93
C ALA A 215 19.91 1.30 -17.89
N PRO A 216 19.11 2.37 -17.69
CA PRO A 216 19.36 3.34 -16.62
C PRO A 216 19.41 2.65 -15.25
N ALA A 217 20.44 2.95 -14.46
CA ALA A 217 20.71 2.27 -13.19
C ALA A 217 19.59 2.53 -12.17
N GLU A 218 19.05 3.74 -12.16
CA GLU A 218 17.94 4.17 -11.31
C GLU A 218 16.68 3.35 -11.60
N LEU A 219 16.37 3.14 -12.89
CA LEU A 219 15.21 2.34 -13.31
C LEU A 219 15.38 0.85 -12.93
N VAL A 220 16.58 0.31 -13.11
CA VAL A 220 16.89 -1.07 -12.66
C VAL A 220 16.70 -1.19 -11.14
N SER A 221 17.27 -0.25 -10.38
CA SER A 221 17.17 -0.22 -8.92
C SER A 221 15.73 -0.09 -8.45
N ALA A 222 14.95 0.83 -9.04
CA ALA A 222 13.54 1.03 -8.71
C ALA A 222 12.72 -0.25 -8.94
N ALA A 223 12.92 -0.91 -10.09
CA ALA A 223 12.23 -2.16 -10.40
C ALA A 223 12.62 -3.31 -9.44
N GLU A 224 13.91 -3.46 -9.13
CA GLU A 224 14.40 -4.49 -8.22
C GLU A 224 13.90 -4.30 -6.78
N VAL A 225 13.94 -3.07 -6.26
CA VAL A 225 13.45 -2.73 -4.92
C VAL A 225 11.94 -2.91 -4.83
N ALA A 226 11.18 -2.40 -5.80
CA ALA A 226 9.73 -2.54 -5.82
C ALA A 226 9.32 -4.02 -5.90
N ALA A 227 9.96 -4.81 -6.78
CA ALA A 227 9.70 -6.24 -6.89
C ALA A 227 10.06 -7.01 -5.62
N ALA A 228 11.18 -6.67 -4.98
CA ALA A 228 11.58 -7.28 -3.72
C ALA A 228 10.54 -7.00 -2.62
N ASP A 229 10.02 -5.77 -2.53
CA ASP A 229 9.01 -5.41 -1.54
C ASP A 229 7.66 -6.09 -1.81
N ALA A 230 7.20 -6.09 -3.07
CA ALA A 230 5.94 -6.72 -3.46
C ALA A 230 5.94 -8.25 -3.27
N LEU A 231 7.11 -8.89 -3.40
CA LEU A 231 7.27 -10.35 -3.34
C LEU A 231 7.87 -10.84 -2.01
N LYS A 232 7.98 -9.98 -0.99
CA LYS A 232 8.67 -10.31 0.28
C LYS A 232 7.94 -11.30 1.18
N ASP A 233 6.61 -11.41 1.07
CA ASP A 233 5.75 -12.17 1.97
C ASP A 233 5.00 -13.26 1.17
N PRO A 234 5.65 -14.40 0.86
CA PRO A 234 5.05 -15.46 0.05
C PRO A 234 3.79 -16.04 0.71
N ASP A 235 3.76 -16.13 2.04
CA ASP A 235 2.60 -16.64 2.77
C ASP A 235 1.37 -15.72 2.59
N GLU A 236 1.57 -14.40 2.50
CA GLU A 236 0.47 -13.46 2.21
C GLU A 236 -0.01 -13.57 0.77
N ILE A 237 0.92 -13.73 -0.18
CA ILE A 237 0.59 -13.92 -1.60
C ILE A 237 -0.25 -15.18 -1.78
N ASP A 238 0.19 -16.30 -1.20
CA ASP A 238 -0.52 -17.58 -1.28
C ASP A 238 -1.91 -17.50 -0.61
N ARG A 239 -2.02 -16.82 0.55
CA ARG A 239 -3.32 -16.59 1.20
C ARG A 239 -4.27 -15.76 0.33
N ALA A 240 -3.77 -14.69 -0.30
CA ALA A 240 -4.60 -13.84 -1.14
C ALA A 240 -5.07 -14.59 -2.40
N GLN A 241 -4.21 -15.43 -2.97
CA GLN A 241 -4.58 -16.30 -4.09
C GLN A 241 -5.62 -17.34 -3.65
N GLU A 242 -5.38 -18.10 -2.58
CA GLU A 242 -6.33 -19.10 -2.06
C GLU A 242 -7.68 -18.47 -1.73
N PHE A 243 -7.67 -17.28 -1.13
CA PHE A 243 -8.88 -16.52 -0.86
C PHE A 243 -9.67 -16.24 -2.14
N ASN A 244 -9.03 -15.72 -3.19
CA ASN A 244 -9.70 -15.40 -4.45
C ASN A 244 -10.23 -16.66 -5.15
N GLU A 245 -9.44 -17.74 -5.20
CA GLU A 245 -9.87 -19.03 -5.74
C GLU A 245 -11.11 -19.55 -5.01
N ARG A 246 -11.13 -19.45 -3.68
CA ARG A 246 -12.27 -19.86 -2.85
C ARG A 246 -13.49 -18.97 -3.04
N VAL A 247 -13.31 -17.66 -3.18
CA VAL A 247 -14.39 -16.71 -3.48
C VAL A 247 -15.07 -17.04 -4.81
N GLU A 248 -14.31 -17.51 -5.80
CA GLU A 248 -14.84 -17.92 -7.10
C GLU A 248 -15.50 -19.31 -7.05
N ALA A 249 -14.86 -20.27 -6.38
CA ALA A 249 -15.32 -21.66 -6.33
C ALA A 249 -16.49 -21.90 -5.36
N GLU A 250 -16.58 -21.13 -4.27
CA GLU A 250 -17.51 -21.37 -3.17
C GLU A 250 -18.43 -20.16 -2.93
N PRO A 251 -19.63 -20.10 -3.53
CA PRO A 251 -20.57 -18.99 -3.34
C PRO A 251 -20.97 -18.76 -1.87
N ALA A 252 -21.00 -19.81 -1.06
CA ALA A 252 -21.29 -19.72 0.37
C ALA A 252 -20.17 -18.99 1.13
N PHE A 253 -18.90 -19.27 0.81
CA PHE A 253 -17.75 -18.57 1.37
C PHE A 253 -17.78 -17.08 1.00
N LYS A 254 -17.98 -16.76 -0.29
CA LYS A 254 -18.11 -15.37 -0.76
C LYS A 254 -19.21 -14.61 0.00
N ARG A 255 -20.39 -15.20 0.14
CA ARG A 255 -21.50 -14.60 0.91
C ARG A 255 -21.16 -14.42 2.39
N ALA A 256 -20.46 -15.38 3.00
CA ALA A 256 -20.05 -15.26 4.39
C ALA A 256 -19.07 -14.09 4.60
N VAL A 257 -18.09 -13.94 3.70
CA VAL A 257 -17.14 -12.82 3.73
C VAL A 257 -17.87 -11.49 3.51
N ASP A 258 -18.78 -11.43 2.53
CA ASP A 258 -19.60 -10.24 2.26
C ASP A 258 -20.39 -9.79 3.50
N MET A 259 -21.11 -10.72 4.13
CA MET A 259 -21.84 -10.47 5.37
C MET A 259 -20.90 -10.06 6.51
N THR A 260 -19.71 -10.66 6.61
CA THR A 260 -18.72 -10.29 7.63
C THR A 260 -18.28 -8.84 7.47
N VAL A 261 -17.97 -8.39 6.25
CA VAL A 261 -17.60 -7.00 5.97
C VAL A 261 -18.77 -6.03 6.26
N GLN A 262 -20.01 -6.41 5.91
CA GLN A 262 -21.20 -5.62 6.28
C GLN A 262 -21.39 -5.53 7.80
N GLY A 263 -21.11 -6.63 8.51
CA GLY A 263 -21.08 -6.69 9.97
C GLY A 263 -20.05 -5.73 10.56
N ASN A 264 -18.85 -5.67 9.98
CA ASN A 264 -17.79 -4.75 10.41
C ASN A 264 -18.23 -3.29 10.24
N THR A 265 -18.84 -2.94 9.11
CA THR A 265 -19.39 -1.60 8.87
C THR A 265 -20.46 -1.23 9.91
N ALA A 266 -21.37 -2.16 10.24
CA ALA A 266 -22.38 -1.95 11.28
C ALA A 266 -21.78 -1.80 12.68
N LEU A 267 -20.74 -2.59 12.99
CA LEU A 267 -20.00 -2.51 14.26
C LEU A 267 -19.31 -1.16 14.42
N VAL A 268 -18.66 -0.64 13.36
CA VAL A 268 -18.07 0.71 13.35
C VAL A 268 -19.14 1.79 13.61
N ALA A 269 -20.35 1.61 13.07
CA ALA A 269 -21.49 2.48 13.33
C ALA A 269 -22.16 2.25 14.71
N LYS A 270 -21.63 1.32 15.53
CA LYS A 270 -22.18 0.90 16.83
C LYS A 270 -23.62 0.35 16.76
N ASP A 271 -24.03 -0.16 15.61
CA ASP A 271 -25.29 -0.90 15.43
C ASP A 271 -25.06 -2.38 15.75
N TYR A 272 -24.96 -2.71 17.04
CA TYR A 272 -24.61 -4.05 17.52
C TYR A 272 -25.62 -5.11 17.10
N THR A 273 -26.91 -4.77 17.05
CA THR A 273 -27.97 -5.69 16.61
C THR A 273 -27.77 -6.09 15.17
N LYS A 274 -27.54 -5.13 14.28
CA LYS A 274 -27.31 -5.39 12.86
C LYS A 274 -25.97 -6.09 12.62
N ALA A 275 -24.91 -5.67 13.30
CA ALA A 275 -23.60 -6.32 13.23
C ALA A 275 -23.70 -7.80 13.61
N ARG A 276 -24.35 -8.11 14.73
CA ARG A 276 -24.59 -9.49 15.18
C ARG A 276 -25.35 -10.31 14.16
N ALA A 277 -26.43 -9.77 13.59
CA ALA A 277 -27.24 -10.47 12.59
C ALA A 277 -26.39 -10.83 11.36
N PHE A 278 -25.53 -9.92 10.91
CA PHE A 278 -24.61 -10.19 9.81
C PHE A 278 -23.57 -11.26 10.13
N TYR A 279 -22.91 -11.21 11.28
CA TYR A 279 -21.93 -12.24 11.64
C TYR A 279 -22.59 -13.61 11.84
N GLN A 280 -23.77 -13.67 12.44
CA GLN A 280 -24.54 -14.91 12.56
C GLN A 280 -24.94 -15.45 11.18
N GLY A 281 -25.37 -14.57 10.28
CA GLY A 281 -25.64 -14.93 8.88
C GLY A 281 -24.40 -15.48 8.18
N ALA A 282 -23.25 -14.82 8.35
CA ALA A 282 -21.98 -15.27 7.80
C ALA A 282 -21.62 -16.68 8.31
N LEU A 283 -21.74 -16.92 9.61
CA LEU A 283 -21.44 -18.22 10.22
C LEU A 283 -22.45 -19.30 9.86
N ALA A 284 -23.69 -18.93 9.52
CA ALA A 284 -24.68 -19.88 8.97
C ALA A 284 -24.32 -20.31 7.54
N GLN A 285 -23.72 -19.42 6.75
CA GLN A 285 -23.22 -19.75 5.40
C GLN A 285 -21.90 -20.52 5.45
N TYR A 286 -20.98 -20.11 6.32
CA TYR A 286 -19.64 -20.70 6.45
C TYR A 286 -19.18 -20.73 7.92
N PRO A 287 -19.46 -21.82 8.67
CA PRO A 287 -19.16 -21.90 10.11
C PRO A 287 -17.68 -21.77 10.46
N GLY A 288 -16.79 -22.10 9.52
CA GLY A 288 -15.34 -22.06 9.70
C GLY A 288 -14.71 -20.67 9.57
N LEU A 289 -15.48 -19.60 9.31
CA LEU A 289 -14.93 -18.27 9.05
C LEU A 289 -14.46 -17.61 10.37
N MET A 290 -13.16 -17.75 10.67
CA MET A 290 -12.58 -17.31 11.95
C MET A 290 -12.78 -15.82 12.22
N ASP A 291 -12.66 -14.95 11.22
CA ASP A 291 -12.93 -13.53 11.37
C ASP A 291 -14.36 -13.24 11.84
N ALA A 292 -15.38 -13.86 11.23
CA ALA A 292 -16.77 -13.68 11.66
C ALA A 292 -16.99 -14.13 13.11
N ARG A 293 -16.34 -15.23 13.53
CA ARG A 293 -16.39 -15.71 14.93
C ARG A 293 -15.75 -14.71 15.90
N ARG A 294 -14.58 -14.18 15.54
CA ARG A 294 -13.88 -13.16 16.34
C ARG A 294 -14.71 -11.89 16.45
N GLN A 295 -15.25 -11.40 15.34
CA GLN A 295 -16.04 -10.17 15.30
C GLN A 295 -17.37 -10.31 16.03
N LEU A 296 -17.99 -11.49 16.03
CA LEU A 296 -19.16 -11.75 16.86
C LEU A 296 -18.84 -11.64 18.36
N ALA A 297 -17.67 -12.12 18.78
CA ALA A 297 -17.20 -11.93 20.15
C ALA A 297 -16.91 -10.46 20.47
N GLU A 298 -16.35 -9.70 19.52
CA GLU A 298 -16.12 -8.25 19.65
C GLU A 298 -17.43 -7.48 19.82
N VAL A 299 -18.47 -7.79 19.04
CA VAL A 299 -19.81 -7.17 19.19
C VAL A 299 -20.36 -7.41 20.59
N ASP A 300 -20.33 -8.67 21.04
CA ASP A 300 -20.84 -9.01 22.37
C ASP A 300 -20.01 -8.34 23.47
N PHE A 301 -18.70 -8.19 23.29
CA PHE A 301 -17.84 -7.43 24.19
C PHE A 301 -18.21 -5.93 24.24
N GLN A 302 -18.26 -5.25 23.09
CA GLN A 302 -18.53 -3.81 23.04
C GLN A 302 -19.93 -3.46 23.56
N GLU A 303 -20.95 -4.24 23.20
CA GLU A 303 -22.30 -4.03 23.71
C GLU A 303 -22.39 -4.33 25.22
N GLY A 304 -21.74 -5.40 25.69
CA GLY A 304 -21.68 -5.75 27.11
C GLY A 304 -21.00 -4.67 27.96
N VAL A 305 -19.87 -4.13 27.49
CA VAL A 305 -19.19 -3.00 28.13
C VAL A 305 -20.07 -1.75 28.11
N ARG A 306 -20.75 -1.44 27.00
CA ARG A 306 -21.67 -0.29 26.92
C ARG A 306 -22.76 -0.40 27.98
N LEU A 307 -23.48 -1.53 28.03
CA LEU A 307 -24.57 -1.76 28.97
C LEU A 307 -24.12 -1.65 30.43
N ALA A 308 -22.93 -2.15 30.73
CA ALA A 308 -22.32 -2.01 32.04
C ALA A 308 -21.98 -0.56 32.38
N ALA A 309 -21.36 0.17 31.46
CA ALA A 309 -20.90 1.55 31.67
C ALA A 309 -22.07 2.52 31.89
N VAL A 310 -23.18 2.33 31.19
CA VAL A 310 -24.39 3.17 31.34
C VAL A 310 -25.34 2.68 32.43
N GLY A 311 -25.08 1.51 33.02
CA GLY A 311 -25.92 0.93 34.08
C GLY A 311 -27.30 0.45 33.62
N GLU A 312 -27.52 0.26 32.31
CA GLU A 312 -28.81 -0.14 31.73
C GLU A 312 -29.23 -1.55 32.18
N SER A 313 -28.31 -2.52 32.11
CA SER A 313 -28.60 -3.91 32.51
C SER A 313 -27.34 -4.69 32.86
N LYS A 314 -27.06 -4.84 34.16
CA LYS A 314 -25.94 -5.65 34.66
C LYS A 314 -26.05 -7.13 34.23
N LYS A 315 -27.27 -7.67 34.23
CA LYS A 315 -27.52 -9.07 33.86
C LYS A 315 -27.19 -9.33 32.39
N GLU A 316 -27.64 -8.46 31.50
CA GLU A 316 -27.38 -8.59 30.07
C GLU A 316 -25.92 -8.32 29.73
N ALA A 317 -25.30 -7.31 30.38
CA ALA A 317 -23.87 -7.07 30.26
C ALA A 317 -23.06 -8.33 30.60
N ASN A 318 -23.36 -8.99 31.73
CA ASN A 318 -22.71 -10.25 32.12
C ASN A 318 -22.93 -11.38 31.11
N LEU A 319 -24.15 -11.52 30.57
CA LEU A 319 -24.45 -12.54 29.55
C LEU A 319 -23.67 -12.31 28.26
N LEU A 320 -23.55 -11.05 27.83
CA LEU A 320 -22.80 -10.66 26.63
C LEU A 320 -21.29 -10.84 26.82
N LEU A 321 -20.73 -10.39 27.95
CA LEU A 321 -19.32 -10.59 28.27
C LEU A 321 -18.96 -12.08 28.42
N GLY A 322 -19.86 -12.89 28.99
CA GLY A 322 -19.69 -14.34 29.05
C GLY A 322 -19.66 -14.99 27.66
N ARG A 323 -20.53 -14.54 26.74
CA ARG A 323 -20.52 -14.98 25.34
C ARG A 323 -19.26 -14.55 24.61
N ALA A 324 -18.83 -13.31 24.78
CA ALA A 324 -17.58 -12.80 24.23
C ALA A 324 -16.40 -13.67 24.69
N TYR A 325 -16.26 -13.91 26.00
CA TYR A 325 -15.20 -14.74 26.57
C TYR A 325 -15.21 -16.19 26.03
N ALA A 326 -16.39 -16.81 25.90
CA ALA A 326 -16.50 -18.13 25.29
C ALA A 326 -16.08 -18.10 23.81
N GLY A 327 -16.53 -17.08 23.07
CA GLY A 327 -16.22 -16.85 21.66
C GLY A 327 -14.72 -16.70 21.41
N VAL A 328 -14.03 -15.78 22.11
CA VAL A 328 -12.58 -15.61 21.92
C VAL A 328 -11.78 -16.86 22.28
N ASN A 329 -12.15 -17.58 23.35
CA ASN A 329 -11.47 -18.84 23.67
C ASN A 329 -11.64 -19.88 22.57
N SER A 330 -12.83 -19.94 21.96
CA SER A 330 -13.09 -20.86 20.85
C SER A 330 -12.27 -20.49 19.61
N VAL A 331 -12.16 -19.19 19.28
CA VAL A 331 -11.32 -18.72 18.17
C VAL A 331 -9.84 -19.06 18.42
N ILE A 332 -9.32 -18.74 19.61
CA ILE A 332 -7.93 -19.05 19.98
C ILE A 332 -7.65 -20.55 19.84
N LYS A 333 -8.53 -21.40 20.37
CA LYS A 333 -8.38 -22.86 20.30
C LYS A 333 -8.37 -23.36 18.85
N ASP A 334 -9.32 -22.91 18.03
CA ASP A 334 -9.54 -23.47 16.71
C ASP A 334 -8.57 -22.90 15.65
N SER A 335 -8.01 -21.71 15.91
CA SER A 335 -7.04 -21.04 15.02
C SER A 335 -5.70 -21.79 14.84
N VAL A 336 -5.43 -22.80 15.67
CA VAL A 336 -4.28 -23.70 15.51
C VAL A 336 -4.47 -24.63 14.31
N ILE A 337 -5.73 -25.00 14.03
CA ILE A 337 -6.09 -26.04 13.04
C ILE A 337 -6.78 -25.41 11.83
N THR A 338 -7.59 -24.38 12.03
CA THR A 338 -8.30 -23.67 10.95
C THR A 338 -7.58 -22.36 10.64
N PRO A 339 -7.03 -22.19 9.43
CA PRO A 339 -6.37 -20.95 9.06
C PRO A 339 -7.39 -19.81 8.98
N ASN A 340 -6.89 -18.59 9.17
CA ASN A 340 -7.68 -17.43 8.83
C ASN A 340 -7.65 -17.22 7.31
N TYR A 341 -8.81 -17.24 6.67
CA TYR A 341 -8.93 -17.16 5.22
C TYR A 341 -8.98 -15.72 4.70
N ILE A 342 -9.22 -14.71 5.54
CA ILE A 342 -9.23 -13.31 5.08
C ILE A 342 -7.77 -12.80 4.97
N PRO A 343 -7.34 -12.34 3.77
CA PRO A 343 -5.99 -11.81 3.57
C PRO A 343 -5.80 -10.44 4.23
N PHE A 344 -4.55 -9.96 4.20
CA PHE A 344 -4.08 -8.65 4.69
C PHE A 344 -4.16 -8.47 6.20
N LEU A 345 -4.34 -9.56 6.93
CA LEU A 345 -4.20 -9.64 8.39
C LEU A 345 -3.29 -10.81 8.74
N LYS A 346 -2.04 -10.50 9.10
CA LYS A 346 -1.07 -11.51 9.52
C LYS A 346 -1.61 -12.35 10.67
N ARG A 347 -1.30 -13.65 10.66
CA ARG A 347 -1.72 -14.61 11.70
C ARG A 347 -1.43 -14.11 13.11
N ASP A 348 -0.20 -13.67 13.36
CA ASP A 348 0.21 -13.21 14.69
C ASP A 348 -0.56 -11.96 15.11
N LYS A 349 -0.86 -11.06 14.15
CA LYS A 349 -1.70 -9.89 14.42
C LYS A 349 -3.13 -10.29 14.75
N PHE A 350 -3.74 -11.18 13.97
CA PHE A 350 -5.09 -11.71 14.25
C PHE A 350 -5.19 -12.36 15.64
N LEU A 351 -4.21 -13.21 15.97
CA LEU A 351 -4.17 -13.89 17.27
C LEU A 351 -3.88 -12.91 18.41
N GLY A 352 -2.92 -12.01 18.23
CA GLY A 352 -2.59 -10.98 19.21
C GLY A 352 -3.79 -10.10 19.55
N GLU A 353 -4.54 -9.66 18.54
CA GLU A 353 -5.80 -8.93 18.74
C GLU A 353 -6.87 -9.77 19.45
N THR A 354 -6.98 -11.07 19.14
CA THR A 354 -7.93 -11.98 19.80
C THR A 354 -7.58 -12.20 21.27
N TYR A 355 -6.29 -12.35 21.60
CA TYR A 355 -5.81 -12.42 22.99
C TYR A 355 -6.01 -11.10 23.73
N ALA A 356 -5.82 -9.96 23.06
CA ALA A 356 -6.10 -8.64 23.64
C ALA A 356 -7.60 -8.48 23.97
N LEU A 357 -8.49 -8.93 23.07
CA LEU A 357 -9.94 -8.96 23.32
C LEU A 357 -10.30 -9.88 24.50
N LYS A 358 -9.63 -11.03 24.65
CA LYS A 358 -9.80 -11.91 25.82
C LYS A 358 -9.40 -11.20 27.11
N ALA A 359 -8.25 -10.53 27.14
CA ALA A 359 -7.81 -9.76 28.29
C ALA A 359 -8.80 -8.62 28.62
N ALA A 360 -9.23 -7.85 27.61
CA ALA A 360 -10.24 -6.80 27.78
C ALA A 360 -11.56 -7.34 28.34
N THR A 361 -12.03 -8.49 27.84
CA THR A 361 -13.26 -9.14 28.31
C THR A 361 -13.14 -9.57 29.77
N LEU A 362 -12.01 -10.17 30.17
CA LEU A 362 -11.77 -10.57 31.56
C LEU A 362 -11.75 -9.36 32.52
N SER A 363 -11.12 -8.26 32.11
CA SER A 363 -11.12 -7.00 32.87
C SER A 363 -12.54 -6.43 32.98
N ALA A 364 -13.32 -6.42 31.89
CA ALA A 364 -14.71 -5.97 31.91
C ALA A 364 -15.58 -6.84 32.82
N MET A 365 -15.46 -8.18 32.75
CA MET A 365 -16.20 -9.09 33.64
C MET A 365 -15.92 -8.81 35.12
N ARG A 366 -14.65 -8.55 35.47
CA ARG A 366 -14.27 -8.15 36.83
C ARG A 366 -14.97 -6.84 37.24
N ALA A 367 -14.92 -5.83 36.37
CA ALA A 367 -15.52 -4.52 36.63
C ALA A 367 -17.04 -4.62 36.83
N VAL A 368 -17.73 -5.43 36.02
CA VAL A 368 -19.19 -5.60 36.13
C VAL A 368 -19.58 -6.32 37.41
N GLU A 369 -18.90 -7.41 37.76
CA GLU A 369 -19.20 -8.18 38.97
C GLU A 369 -18.86 -7.40 40.25
N GLY A 370 -17.76 -6.65 40.23
CA GLY A 370 -17.32 -5.79 41.32
C GLY A 370 -16.89 -6.56 42.57
N PRO A 371 -17.06 -6.01 43.79
CA PRO A 371 -16.54 -6.58 45.03
C PRO A 371 -17.20 -7.91 45.46
N LYS A 372 -18.23 -8.38 44.72
CA LYS A 372 -18.94 -9.63 45.02
C LYS A 372 -18.23 -10.87 44.50
N LEU A 373 -17.14 -10.71 43.72
CA LEU A 373 -16.33 -11.83 43.24
C LEU A 373 -15.63 -12.53 44.41
N LYS A 374 -15.81 -13.86 44.50
CA LYS A 374 -15.08 -14.68 45.46
C LYS A 374 -13.58 -14.62 45.16
N LYS A 375 -12.73 -14.57 46.20
CA LYS A 375 -11.26 -14.52 46.06
C LYS A 375 -10.68 -15.55 45.07
N PRO A 376 -11.10 -16.83 45.08
CA PRO A 376 -10.58 -17.81 44.12
C PRO A 376 -10.94 -17.48 42.66
N THR A 377 -12.14 -16.95 42.42
CA THR A 377 -12.58 -16.53 41.09
C THR A 377 -11.78 -15.31 40.61
N LEU A 378 -11.56 -14.33 41.49
CA LEU A 378 -10.76 -13.15 41.18
C LEU A 378 -9.33 -13.53 40.79
N ALA A 379 -8.67 -14.37 41.59
CA ALA A 379 -7.31 -14.85 41.31
C ALA A 379 -7.22 -15.62 39.98
N ARG A 380 -8.26 -16.41 39.63
CA ARG A 380 -8.33 -17.10 38.34
C ARG A 380 -8.45 -16.11 37.18
N LEU A 381 -9.35 -15.12 37.28
CA LEU A 381 -9.53 -14.11 36.24
C LEU A 381 -8.26 -13.29 36.02
N GLU A 382 -7.59 -12.89 37.09
CA GLU A 382 -6.31 -12.15 37.02
C GLU A 382 -5.21 -12.98 36.33
N LYS A 383 -5.08 -14.26 36.70
CA LYS A 383 -4.11 -15.15 36.06
C LYS A 383 -4.38 -15.29 34.56
N GLU A 384 -5.62 -15.50 34.17
CA GLU A 384 -6.01 -15.62 32.76
C GLU A 384 -5.86 -14.30 32.00
N PHE A 385 -6.14 -13.16 32.67
CA PHE A 385 -5.96 -11.82 32.11
C PHE A 385 -4.49 -11.60 31.76
N LYS A 386 -3.60 -11.83 32.72
CA LYS A 386 -2.17 -11.64 32.54
C LYS A 386 -1.62 -12.55 31.43
N ALA A 387 -1.96 -13.83 31.46
CA ALA A 387 -1.52 -14.77 30.44
C ALA A 387 -2.00 -14.37 29.03
N SER A 388 -3.22 -13.83 28.91
CA SER A 388 -3.75 -13.36 27.64
C SER A 388 -3.08 -12.06 27.19
N LEU A 389 -2.82 -11.13 28.11
CA LEU A 389 -2.13 -9.88 27.81
C LEU A 389 -0.68 -10.12 27.37
N ASP A 390 0.05 -10.99 28.07
CA ASP A 390 1.42 -11.35 27.73
C ASP A 390 1.52 -11.98 26.34
N GLU A 391 0.61 -12.91 26.00
CA GLU A 391 0.57 -13.52 24.66
C GLU A 391 0.15 -12.52 23.58
N ALA A 392 -0.78 -11.59 23.88
CA ALA A 392 -1.17 -10.52 22.97
C ALA A 392 0.02 -9.61 22.60
N LEU A 393 0.82 -9.21 23.59
CA LEU A 393 1.99 -8.36 23.41
C LEU A 393 3.14 -9.08 22.70
N LYS A 394 3.27 -10.39 22.92
CA LYS A 394 4.25 -11.23 22.22
C LYS A 394 3.93 -11.36 20.73
N LEU A 395 2.67 -11.60 20.38
CA LEU A 395 2.23 -11.81 19.00
C LEU A 395 2.03 -10.50 18.23
N SER A 396 1.58 -9.44 18.90
CA SER A 396 1.34 -8.14 18.29
C SER A 396 1.81 -6.99 19.19
N PRO A 397 3.14 -6.73 19.26
CA PRO A 397 3.71 -5.69 20.14
C PRO A 397 3.18 -4.27 19.87
N GLU A 398 2.82 -4.00 18.62
CA GLU A 398 2.23 -2.73 18.15
C GLU A 398 0.73 -2.62 18.46
N GLY A 399 0.11 -3.67 19.02
CA GLY A 399 -1.32 -3.76 19.26
C GLY A 399 -1.81 -2.71 20.27
N ARG A 400 -2.58 -1.73 19.79
CA ARG A 400 -3.08 -0.61 20.60
C ARG A 400 -3.83 -1.07 21.86
N LEU A 401 -4.79 -1.98 21.72
CA LEU A 401 -5.59 -2.48 22.85
C LEU A 401 -4.72 -3.16 23.92
N ALA A 402 -3.79 -4.03 23.52
CA ALA A 402 -2.90 -4.70 24.46
C ALA A 402 -1.99 -3.70 25.19
N ARG A 403 -1.45 -2.70 24.48
CA ARG A 403 -0.65 -1.63 25.09
C ARG A 403 -1.45 -0.78 26.08
N GLU A 404 -2.67 -0.40 25.73
CA GLU A 404 -3.57 0.34 26.63
C GLU A 404 -3.93 -0.48 27.88
N LEU A 405 -4.15 -1.79 27.74
CA LEU A 405 -4.40 -2.71 28.86
C LEU A 405 -3.17 -2.86 29.76
N LEU A 406 -1.97 -2.97 29.18
CA LEU A 406 -0.72 -3.04 29.93
C LEU A 406 -0.49 -1.76 30.73
N GLU A 407 -0.68 -0.60 30.11
CA GLU A 407 -0.52 0.69 30.78
C GLU A 407 -1.46 0.79 31.99
N ARG A 408 -2.73 0.42 31.83
CA ARG A 408 -3.69 0.39 32.95
C ARG A 408 -3.29 -0.62 34.02
N TYR A 409 -2.94 -1.84 33.62
CA TYR A 409 -2.55 -2.90 34.55
C TYR A 409 -1.34 -2.52 35.40
N THR A 410 -0.34 -1.87 34.79
CA THR A 410 0.86 -1.40 35.53
C THR A 410 0.56 -0.28 36.52
N LYS A 411 -0.46 0.55 36.27
CA LYS A 411 -0.86 1.67 37.13
C LYS A 411 -1.82 1.25 38.24
N GLU A 412 -2.78 0.38 37.92
CA GLU A 412 -3.97 0.11 38.74
C GLU A 412 -4.02 -1.34 39.27
N GLY A 413 -3.17 -2.23 38.75
CA GLY A 413 -3.31 -3.68 38.92
C GLY A 413 -4.42 -4.26 38.05
N PHE A 414 -4.77 -5.54 38.27
CA PHE A 414 -5.92 -6.16 37.60
C PHE A 414 -7.20 -5.56 38.10
#